data_AF-A0A961AUN8-F1
#
_entry.id   AF-A0A961AUN8-F1
#
_cell.length_a   1.000
_cell.length_b   1.000
_cell.length_c   1.000
_cell.angle_alpha   90.00
_cell.angle_beta   90.00
_cell.angle_gamma   90.00
#
_symmetry.space_group_name_H-M   'P 1'
#
loop_
_entity.id
_entity.type
_entity.pdbx_description
1 polymer ?
#
loop_
_entity_poly.entity_id
_entity_poly.type
_entity_poly.pdbx_seq_one_letter_code
_entity_poly.pdbx_strand_id
1 'polypeptide(L)'
;MKTRNLLITTILLTFQAAALGQEQGPSPVEAQLRETLRNTMIQLRNVQAEKAAADAELQAVKVQSEAKIKDLEGKLAESIQRGTTEREAADKALAEKDRNLAARDARIESLEKSLKEWQDSHAKIKTFAETTVGQLQTVAADLETTRLTLEKRTAQNAKLYQVGSEVLERYKDFALGRALIAREPFTGLARVQIEAAVADYKDQLVDEVAEPDAVDEANREGATTADIEKAEEAAKTESD
;
A
#
# COMPACT_ATOMS: atom_id res chain seq x y z
N MET A 1 25.42 -73.69 49.35
CA MET A 1 24.75 -74.98 49.57
C MET A 1 25.55 -76.04 48.80
N LYS A 2 26.60 -76.59 49.41
CA LYS A 2 26.64 -77.89 50.11
C LYS A 2 26.30 -79.09 49.19
N THR A 3 27.40 -79.65 48.69
CA THR A 3 27.69 -81.04 48.30
C THR A 3 26.78 -82.11 48.91
N ARG A 4 26.45 -83.15 48.14
CA ARG A 4 25.98 -84.43 48.70
C ARG A 4 26.63 -85.63 47.99
N ASN A 5 27.34 -86.40 48.82
CA ASN A 5 28.07 -87.64 48.56
C ASN A 5 27.17 -88.84 48.25
N LEU A 6 27.71 -89.85 47.57
CA LEU A 6 27.49 -91.30 47.80
C LEU A 6 28.54 -92.08 46.96
N LEU A 7 29.74 -92.48 47.43
CA LEU A 7 30.10 -93.59 48.35
C LEU A 7 29.36 -94.90 47.99
N ILE A 8 29.90 -95.74 47.08
CA ILE A 8 30.87 -96.85 47.30
C ILE A 8 30.39 -97.87 48.35
N THR A 9 29.95 -99.06 47.92
CA THR A 9 30.06 -100.36 48.63
C THR A 9 29.82 -101.51 47.62
N THR A 10 30.82 -102.24 47.10
CA THR A 10 31.44 -103.51 47.59
C THR A 10 30.43 -104.67 47.72
N ILE A 11 30.53 -105.78 46.99
CA ILE A 11 31.17 -107.08 47.33
C ILE A 11 30.62 -108.08 46.27
N LEU A 12 31.36 -108.96 45.56
CA LEU A 12 31.89 -110.25 46.02
C LEU A 12 32.57 -111.02 44.86
N LEU A 13 33.52 -111.87 45.25
CA LEU A 13 33.89 -113.17 44.68
C LEU A 13 35.18 -113.28 43.85
N THR A 14 36.18 -113.78 44.57
CA THR A 14 37.48 -114.31 44.18
C THR A 14 37.41 -115.57 43.32
N PHE A 15 38.22 -115.65 42.27
CA PHE A 15 38.77 -116.92 41.77
C PHE A 15 40.21 -116.69 41.29
N GLN A 16 41.13 -117.45 41.87
CA GLN A 16 42.57 -117.36 41.65
C GLN A 16 42.99 -118.57 40.82
N ALA A 17 43.59 -118.36 39.64
CA ALA A 17 44.27 -119.40 38.88
C ALA A 17 45.53 -118.81 38.23
N ALA A 18 46.67 -119.40 38.59
CA ALA A 18 47.98 -119.12 38.03
C ALA A 18 48.13 -119.80 36.66
N ALA A 19 48.76 -119.12 35.70
CA ALA A 19 49.63 -119.75 34.70
C ALA A 19 50.43 -118.68 33.95
N LEU A 20 51.74 -118.88 33.91
CA LEU A 20 52.70 -118.25 33.01
C LEU A 20 52.39 -118.63 31.55
N GLY A 21 52.50 -117.70 30.60
CA GLY A 21 52.33 -118.02 29.17
C GLY A 21 52.42 -116.81 28.22
N GLN A 22 53.65 -116.50 27.82
CA GLN A 22 54.14 -115.95 26.53
C GLN A 22 53.41 -114.85 25.74
N GLU A 23 54.23 -113.90 25.27
CA GLU A 23 53.98 -112.95 24.19
C GLU A 23 53.38 -113.58 22.92
N GLN A 24 52.35 -112.92 22.39
CA GLN A 24 52.07 -112.87 20.96
C GLN A 24 51.82 -111.41 20.57
N GLY A 25 52.68 -110.87 19.70
CA GLY A 25 52.49 -109.57 19.07
C GLY A 25 51.21 -109.55 18.22
N PRO A 26 50.62 -108.37 17.99
CA PRO A 26 49.29 -108.25 17.41
C PRO A 26 49.26 -108.72 15.94
N SER A 27 48.17 -109.37 15.54
CA SER A 27 47.93 -109.80 14.16
C SER A 27 47.79 -108.58 13.20
N PRO A 28 48.22 -108.66 11.92
CA PRO A 28 48.19 -107.53 10.99
C PRO A 28 46.78 -106.92 10.77
N VAL A 29 45.75 -107.75 10.88
CA VAL A 29 44.33 -107.37 10.69
C VAL A 29 43.83 -106.54 11.88
N GLU A 30 44.24 -106.88 13.11
CA GLU A 30 43.89 -106.10 14.31
C GLU A 30 44.59 -104.74 14.36
N ALA A 31 45.80 -104.63 13.80
CA ALA A 31 46.49 -103.36 13.67
C ALA A 31 45.76 -102.43 12.69
N GLN A 32 45.30 -102.96 11.55
CA GLN A 32 44.50 -102.20 10.58
C GLN A 32 43.14 -101.76 11.16
N LEU A 33 42.44 -102.62 11.90
CA LEU A 33 41.16 -102.27 12.53
C LEU A 33 41.33 -101.20 13.63
N ARG A 34 42.43 -101.24 14.38
CA ARG A 34 42.76 -100.16 15.34
C ARG A 34 43.07 -98.85 14.62
N GLU A 35 43.74 -98.90 13.49
CA GLU A 35 44.06 -97.72 12.71
C GLU A 35 42.82 -97.11 12.04
N THR A 36 41.91 -97.93 11.49
CA THR A 36 40.64 -97.44 10.97
C THR A 36 39.76 -96.86 12.08
N LEU A 37 39.72 -97.48 13.26
CA LEU A 37 38.99 -96.97 14.42
C LEU A 37 39.59 -95.66 14.97
N ARG A 38 40.91 -95.51 14.97
CA ARG A 38 41.57 -94.24 15.29
C ARG A 38 41.23 -93.16 14.27
N ASN A 39 41.28 -93.50 12.99
CA ASN A 39 40.94 -92.55 11.91
C ASN A 39 39.47 -92.13 11.98
N THR A 40 38.53 -93.02 12.27
CA THR A 40 37.11 -92.65 12.44
C THR A 40 36.87 -91.84 13.71
N MET A 41 37.58 -92.13 14.80
CA MET A 41 37.54 -91.28 16.01
C MET A 41 38.10 -89.86 15.74
N ILE A 42 39.18 -89.74 14.96
CA ILE A 42 39.73 -88.44 14.55
C ILE A 42 38.74 -87.70 13.66
N GLN A 43 38.12 -88.37 12.69
CA GLN A 43 37.08 -87.78 11.83
C GLN A 43 35.86 -87.32 12.64
N LEU A 44 35.36 -88.13 13.57
CA LEU A 44 34.25 -87.74 14.43
C LEU A 44 34.60 -86.52 15.28
N ARG A 45 35.82 -86.48 15.84
CA ARG A 45 36.32 -85.32 16.59
C ARG A 45 36.44 -84.08 15.71
N ASN A 46 36.92 -84.22 14.47
CA ASN A 46 37.05 -83.12 13.53
C ASN A 46 35.68 -82.58 13.12
N VAL A 47 34.73 -83.44 12.75
CA VAL A 47 33.35 -83.04 12.42
C VAL A 47 32.66 -82.41 13.64
N GLN A 48 32.92 -82.90 14.85
CA GLN A 48 32.37 -82.31 16.07
C GLN A 48 33.01 -80.93 16.38
N ALA A 49 34.29 -80.74 16.08
CA ALA A 49 34.96 -79.46 16.18
C ALA A 49 34.47 -78.47 15.10
N GLU A 50 34.29 -78.91 13.86
CA GLU A 50 33.72 -78.12 12.77
C GLU A 50 32.27 -77.70 13.06
N LYS A 51 31.45 -78.61 13.60
CA LYS A 51 30.09 -78.28 14.05
C LYS A 51 30.10 -77.24 15.16
N ALA A 52 30.95 -77.40 16.17
CA ALA A 52 31.08 -76.42 17.25
C ALA A 52 31.55 -75.05 16.72
N ALA A 53 32.45 -75.03 15.73
CA ALA A 53 32.91 -73.80 15.09
C ALA A 53 31.80 -73.14 14.26
N ALA A 54 31.04 -73.90 13.47
CA ALA A 54 29.93 -73.41 12.68
C ALA A 54 28.77 -72.90 13.55
N ASP A 55 28.45 -73.58 14.66
CA ASP A 55 27.44 -73.14 15.63
C ASP A 55 27.87 -71.81 16.30
N ALA A 56 29.16 -71.66 16.62
CA ALA A 56 29.72 -70.42 17.17
C ALA A 56 29.68 -69.27 16.15
N GLU A 57 30.03 -69.53 14.88
CA GLU A 57 29.95 -68.55 13.80
C GLU A 57 28.50 -68.12 13.54
N LEU A 58 27.56 -69.07 13.52
CA LEU A 58 26.14 -68.79 13.33
C LEU A 58 25.56 -67.96 14.47
N GLN A 59 25.97 -68.22 15.72
CA GLN A 59 25.63 -67.35 16.85
C GLN A 59 26.23 -65.95 16.72
N ALA A 60 27.51 -65.85 16.32
CA ALA A 60 28.16 -64.56 16.11
C ALA A 60 27.49 -63.74 14.99
N VAL A 61 27.15 -64.37 13.88
CA VAL A 61 26.43 -63.73 12.76
C VAL A 61 25.04 -63.31 13.17
N LYS A 62 24.29 -64.12 13.92
CA LYS A 62 22.96 -63.76 14.44
C LYS A 62 23.02 -62.54 15.36
N VAL A 63 23.94 -62.54 16.33
CA VAL A 63 24.11 -61.40 17.23
C VAL A 63 24.49 -60.14 16.44
N GLN A 64 25.37 -60.27 15.43
CA GLN A 64 25.75 -59.14 14.60
C GLN A 64 24.59 -58.65 13.71
N SER A 65 23.78 -59.54 13.14
CA SER A 65 22.64 -59.17 12.32
C SER A 65 21.53 -58.53 13.14
N GLU A 66 21.23 -59.07 14.32
CA GLU A 66 20.26 -58.48 15.26
C GLU A 66 20.71 -57.08 15.70
N ALA A 67 22.01 -56.90 16.00
CA ALA A 67 22.56 -55.59 16.33
C ALA A 67 22.45 -54.59 15.15
N LYS A 68 22.75 -55.01 13.92
CA LYS A 68 22.61 -54.18 12.72
C LYS A 68 21.15 -53.83 12.41
N ILE A 69 20.23 -54.79 12.54
CA ILE A 69 18.79 -54.55 12.36
C ILE A 69 18.32 -53.50 13.36
N LYS A 70 18.69 -53.63 14.64
CA LYS A 70 18.33 -52.66 15.67
C LYS A 70 18.89 -51.26 15.40
N ASP A 71 20.13 -51.16 14.93
CA ASP A 71 20.74 -49.88 14.54
C ASP A 71 20.02 -49.23 13.33
N LEU A 72 19.70 -50.03 12.31
CA LEU A 72 18.97 -49.56 11.13
C LEU A 72 17.53 -49.16 11.46
N GLU A 73 16.83 -49.91 12.31
CA GLU A 73 15.50 -49.56 12.81
C GLU A 73 15.53 -48.25 13.60
N GLY A 74 16.55 -48.05 14.44
CA GLY A 74 16.76 -46.80 15.16
C GLY A 74 16.96 -45.61 14.22
N LYS A 75 17.84 -45.75 13.23
CA LYS A 75 18.10 -44.72 12.21
C LYS A 75 16.88 -44.43 11.33
N LEU A 76 16.11 -45.46 10.98
CA LEU A 76 14.89 -45.30 10.20
C LEU A 76 13.83 -44.54 11.01
N ALA A 77 13.62 -44.92 12.28
CA ALA A 77 12.70 -44.22 13.17
C ALA A 77 13.10 -42.74 13.37
N GLU A 78 14.38 -42.47 13.59
CA GLU A 78 14.90 -41.11 13.71
C GLU A 78 14.72 -40.31 12.41
N SER A 79 15.02 -40.91 11.25
CA SER A 79 14.86 -40.26 9.95
C SER A 79 13.39 -39.97 9.63
N ILE A 80 12.47 -40.87 9.98
CA ILE A 80 11.03 -40.64 9.83
C ILE A 80 10.59 -39.48 10.73
N GLN A 81 10.98 -39.50 12.01
CA GLN A 81 10.62 -38.46 12.97
C GLN A 81 11.18 -37.09 12.57
N ARG A 82 12.42 -37.06 12.05
CA ARG A 82 13.00 -35.82 11.51
C ARG A 82 12.23 -35.36 10.26
N GLY A 83 11.91 -36.26 9.34
CA GLY A 83 11.15 -35.93 8.14
C GLY A 83 9.74 -35.38 8.43
N THR A 84 9.04 -35.92 9.44
CA THR A 84 7.73 -35.41 9.85
C THR A 84 7.84 -34.04 10.49
N THR A 85 8.78 -33.84 11.41
CA THR A 85 8.98 -32.55 12.07
C THR A 85 9.44 -31.44 11.11
N GLU A 86 10.34 -31.75 10.17
CA GLU A 86 10.76 -30.82 9.11
C GLU A 86 9.61 -30.46 8.18
N ARG A 87 8.77 -31.44 7.81
CA ARG A 87 7.59 -31.20 6.96
C ARG A 87 6.56 -30.32 7.67
N GLU A 88 6.25 -30.60 8.93
CA GLU A 88 5.35 -29.76 9.71
C GLU A 88 5.89 -28.33 9.88
N ALA A 89 7.20 -28.18 10.08
CA ALA A 89 7.85 -26.87 10.15
C ALA A 89 7.79 -26.13 8.80
N ALA A 90 8.02 -26.84 7.69
CA ALA A 90 7.93 -26.29 6.34
C ALA A 90 6.48 -25.85 6.01
N ASP A 91 5.48 -26.67 6.34
CA ASP A 91 4.06 -26.36 6.11
C ASP A 91 3.64 -25.13 6.92
N LYS A 92 4.08 -25.01 8.18
CA LYS A 92 3.86 -23.81 9.01
C LYS A 92 4.54 -22.57 8.41
N ALA A 93 5.79 -22.71 7.95
CA ALA A 93 6.53 -21.61 7.34
C ALA A 93 5.87 -21.15 6.03
N LEU A 94 5.39 -22.07 5.19
CA LEU A 94 4.66 -21.74 3.96
C LEU A 94 3.36 -20.99 4.28
N ALA A 95 2.54 -21.52 5.21
CA ALA A 95 1.31 -20.85 5.62
C ALA A 95 1.57 -19.43 6.18
N GLU A 96 2.66 -19.24 6.91
CA GLU A 96 3.07 -17.92 7.40
C GLU A 96 3.52 -16.99 6.27
N LYS A 97 4.26 -17.51 5.28
CA LYS A 97 4.65 -16.72 4.10
C LYS A 97 3.44 -16.30 3.28
N ASP A 98 2.47 -17.18 3.08
CA ASP A 98 1.24 -16.88 2.35
C ASP A 98 0.40 -15.79 3.05
N ARG A 99 0.28 -15.88 4.39
CA ARG A 99 -0.37 -14.82 5.18
C ARG A 99 0.34 -13.48 5.04
N ASN A 100 1.68 -13.50 5.09
CA ASN A 100 2.47 -12.29 4.93
C ASN A 100 2.37 -11.70 3.52
N LEU A 101 2.30 -12.53 2.48
CA LEU A 101 2.07 -12.08 1.11
C LEU A 101 0.69 -11.42 0.98
N ALA A 102 -0.37 -12.08 1.43
CA ALA A 102 -1.72 -11.51 1.42
C ALA A 102 -1.82 -10.19 2.19
N ALA A 103 -1.17 -10.09 3.36
CA ALA A 103 -1.13 -8.85 4.13
C ALA A 103 -0.35 -7.73 3.42
N ARG A 104 0.72 -8.06 2.68
CA ARG A 104 1.48 -7.10 1.89
C ARG A 104 0.70 -6.62 0.68
N ASP A 105 0.00 -7.51 -0.02
CA ASP A 105 -0.83 -7.15 -1.17
C ASP A 105 -1.96 -6.21 -0.76
N ALA A 106 -2.67 -6.53 0.33
CA ALA A 106 -3.69 -5.64 0.89
C ALA A 106 -3.12 -4.26 1.29
N ARG A 107 -1.88 -4.21 1.80
CA ARG A 107 -1.22 -2.95 2.13
C ARG A 107 -0.80 -2.17 0.89
N ILE A 108 -0.36 -2.84 -0.17
CA ILE A 108 -0.05 -2.22 -1.46
C ILE A 108 -1.33 -1.60 -2.05
N GLU A 109 -2.43 -2.34 -2.11
CA GLU A 109 -3.72 -1.83 -2.58
C GLU A 109 -4.19 -0.59 -1.79
N SER A 110 -4.07 -0.64 -0.46
CA SER A 110 -4.38 0.51 0.40
C SER A 110 -3.49 1.71 0.09
N LEU A 111 -2.18 1.50 -0.10
CA LEU A 111 -1.24 2.58 -0.40
C LEU A 111 -1.48 3.17 -1.78
N GLU A 112 -1.79 2.35 -2.77
CA GLU A 112 -2.15 2.81 -4.11
C GLU A 112 -3.44 3.64 -4.11
N LYS A 113 -4.43 3.24 -3.32
CA LYS A 113 -5.66 4.03 -3.13
C LYS A 113 -5.35 5.38 -2.50
N SER A 114 -4.61 5.41 -1.39
CA SER A 114 -4.23 6.66 -0.73
C SER A 114 -3.37 7.56 -1.63
N LEU A 115 -2.50 6.97 -2.47
CA LEU A 115 -1.68 7.72 -3.41
C LEU A 115 -2.53 8.38 -4.51
N LYS A 116 -3.53 7.66 -5.05
CA LYS A 116 -4.51 8.24 -6.00
C LYS A 116 -5.33 9.35 -5.35
N GLU A 117 -5.85 9.12 -4.15
CA GLU A 117 -6.60 10.14 -3.40
C GLU A 117 -5.75 11.40 -3.14
N TRP A 118 -4.48 11.24 -2.80
CA TRP A 118 -3.55 12.35 -2.61
C TRP A 118 -3.26 13.09 -3.92
N GLN A 119 -3.04 12.37 -5.02
CA GLN A 119 -2.85 12.97 -6.35
C GLN A 119 -4.08 13.76 -6.79
N ASP A 120 -5.28 13.21 -6.62
CA ASP A 120 -6.54 13.88 -6.96
C ASP A 120 -6.77 15.12 -6.09
N SER A 121 -6.49 15.02 -4.79
CA SER A 121 -6.57 16.17 -3.87
C SER A 121 -5.57 17.26 -4.26
N HIS A 122 -4.33 16.88 -4.58
CA HIS A 122 -3.30 17.81 -5.02
C HIS A 122 -3.68 18.50 -6.33
N ALA A 123 -4.21 17.75 -7.30
CA ALA A 123 -4.71 18.30 -8.56
C ALA A 123 -5.84 19.31 -8.31
N LYS A 124 -6.81 19.00 -7.44
CA LYS A 124 -7.89 19.92 -7.06
C LYS A 124 -7.39 21.18 -6.38
N ILE A 125 -6.41 21.08 -5.48
CA ILE A 125 -5.82 22.25 -4.82
C ILE A 125 -5.08 23.11 -5.85
N LYS A 126 -4.36 22.49 -6.78
CA LYS A 126 -3.66 23.20 -7.84
C LYS A 126 -4.63 23.96 -8.74
N THR A 127 -5.70 23.31 -9.24
CA THR A 127 -6.69 23.97 -10.09
C THR A 127 -7.46 25.06 -9.34
N PHE A 128 -7.77 24.83 -8.06
CA PHE A 128 -8.37 25.85 -7.21
C PHE A 128 -7.45 27.07 -7.08
N ALA A 129 -6.16 26.87 -6.77
CA ALA A 129 -5.20 27.96 -6.67
C ALA A 129 -5.05 28.74 -7.98
N GLU A 130 -4.95 28.04 -9.12
CA GLU A 130 -4.88 28.67 -10.45
C GLU A 130 -6.14 29.49 -10.75
N THR A 131 -7.32 28.97 -10.41
CA THR A 131 -8.60 29.67 -10.58
C THR A 131 -8.67 30.90 -9.69
N THR A 132 -8.29 30.80 -8.41
CA THR A 132 -8.28 31.94 -7.49
C THR A 132 -7.30 33.01 -7.95
N VAL A 133 -6.10 32.64 -8.41
CA VAL A 133 -5.14 33.60 -8.95
C VAL A 133 -5.71 34.31 -10.19
N GLY A 134 -6.35 33.57 -11.10
CA GLY A 134 -7.03 34.15 -12.26
C GLY A 134 -8.13 35.14 -11.86
N GLN A 135 -8.99 34.77 -10.91
CA GLN A 135 -10.05 35.65 -10.38
C GLN A 135 -9.49 36.90 -9.70
N LEU A 136 -8.39 36.78 -8.95
CA LEU A 136 -7.74 37.94 -8.33
C LEU A 136 -7.19 38.90 -9.38
N GLN A 137 -6.63 38.38 -10.48
CA GLN A 137 -6.14 39.21 -11.59
C GLN A 137 -7.27 39.94 -12.31
N THR A 138 -8.40 39.27 -12.56
CA THR A 138 -9.57 39.92 -13.19
C THR A 138 -10.15 41.00 -12.28
N VAL A 139 -10.35 40.69 -11.00
CA VAL A 139 -10.88 41.67 -10.03
C VAL A 139 -9.93 42.85 -9.86
N ALA A 140 -8.61 42.64 -9.87
CA ALA A 140 -7.64 43.72 -9.82
C ALA A 140 -7.72 44.63 -11.08
N ALA A 141 -7.89 44.05 -12.26
CA ALA A 141 -8.06 44.82 -13.50
C ALA A 141 -9.39 45.60 -13.54
N ASP A 142 -10.47 44.99 -13.08
CA ASP A 142 -11.79 45.63 -12.98
C ASP A 142 -11.79 46.79 -11.98
N LEU A 143 -11.09 46.61 -10.86
CA LEU A 143 -10.93 47.65 -9.83
C LEU A 143 -10.17 48.86 -10.39
N GLU A 144 -9.09 48.63 -11.14
CA GLU A 144 -8.31 49.71 -11.76
C GLU A 144 -9.14 50.44 -12.82
N THR A 145 -9.87 49.70 -13.66
CA THR A 145 -10.76 50.29 -14.68
C THR A 145 -11.85 51.14 -14.03
N THR A 146 -12.50 50.61 -12.99
CA THR A 146 -13.55 51.33 -12.24
C THR A 146 -12.98 52.58 -11.57
N ARG A 147 -11.77 52.50 -11.02
CA ARG A 147 -11.09 53.65 -10.42
C ARG A 147 -10.82 54.74 -11.44
N LEU A 148 -10.27 54.40 -12.61
CA LEU A 148 -10.02 55.36 -13.70
C LEU A 148 -11.32 55.99 -14.20
N THR A 149 -12.39 55.21 -14.35
CA THR A 149 -13.71 55.73 -14.72
C THR A 149 -14.26 56.68 -13.65
N LEU A 150 -14.12 56.36 -12.37
CA LEU A 150 -14.56 57.23 -11.28
C LEU A 150 -13.74 58.53 -11.24
N GLU A 151 -12.43 58.46 -11.41
CA GLU A 151 -11.55 59.64 -11.52
C GLU A 151 -11.94 60.51 -12.73
N LYS A 152 -12.24 59.91 -13.88
CA LYS A 152 -12.74 60.63 -15.07
C LYS A 152 -14.09 61.31 -14.79
N ARG A 153 -15.07 60.57 -14.26
CA ARG A 153 -16.42 61.09 -13.94
C ARG A 153 -16.38 62.20 -12.88
N THR A 154 -15.52 62.08 -11.87
CA THR A 154 -15.35 63.12 -10.85
C THR A 154 -14.73 64.39 -11.44
N ALA A 155 -13.74 64.27 -12.33
CA ALA A 155 -13.18 65.41 -13.04
C ALA A 155 -14.21 66.09 -13.96
N GLN A 156 -15.00 65.31 -14.71
CA GLN A 156 -16.10 65.82 -15.55
C GLN A 156 -17.16 66.55 -14.71
N ASN A 157 -17.60 65.97 -13.59
CA ASN A 157 -18.55 66.62 -12.69
C ASN A 157 -18.02 67.93 -12.11
N ALA A 158 -16.73 67.99 -11.74
CA ALA A 158 -16.11 69.22 -11.26
C ALA A 158 -16.11 70.32 -12.32
N LYS A 159 -15.78 69.97 -13.58
CA LYS A 159 -15.83 70.91 -14.71
C LYS A 159 -17.26 71.35 -15.03
N LEU A 160 -18.23 70.43 -15.03
CA LEU A 160 -19.63 70.75 -15.26
C LEU A 160 -20.15 71.74 -14.21
N TYR A 161 -19.77 71.55 -12.95
CA TYR A 161 -20.08 72.50 -11.87
C TYR A 161 -19.41 73.86 -12.11
N GLN A 162 -18.14 73.88 -12.54
CA GLN A 162 -17.43 75.11 -12.87
C GLN A 162 -18.12 75.87 -14.00
N VAL A 163 -18.41 75.22 -15.13
CA VAL A 163 -19.12 75.82 -16.27
C VAL A 163 -20.50 76.32 -15.83
N GLY A 164 -21.27 75.51 -15.09
CA GLY A 164 -22.57 75.91 -14.56
C GLY A 164 -22.50 77.13 -13.64
N SER A 165 -21.47 77.21 -12.79
CA SER A 165 -21.25 78.37 -11.93
C SER A 165 -20.87 79.63 -12.71
N GLU A 166 -20.06 79.50 -13.77
CA GLU A 166 -19.71 80.62 -14.64
C GLU A 166 -20.94 81.15 -15.38
N VAL A 167 -21.81 80.26 -15.88
CA VAL A 167 -23.08 80.65 -16.52
C VAL A 167 -23.98 81.42 -15.55
N LEU A 168 -24.12 80.93 -14.31
CA LEU A 168 -24.90 81.60 -13.26
C LEU A 168 -24.32 82.97 -12.90
N GLU A 169 -22.98 83.07 -12.79
CA GLU A 169 -22.29 84.32 -12.50
C GLU A 169 -22.49 85.35 -13.63
N ARG A 170 -22.29 84.95 -14.89
CA ARG A 170 -22.55 85.82 -16.05
C ARG A 170 -24.01 86.23 -16.15
N TYR A 171 -24.95 85.34 -15.85
CA TYR A 171 -26.37 85.69 -15.82
C TYR A 171 -26.68 86.72 -14.73
N LYS A 172 -26.07 86.57 -13.53
CA LYS A 172 -26.19 87.54 -12.43
C LYS A 172 -25.59 88.90 -12.82
N ASP A 173 -24.39 88.92 -13.39
CA ASP A 173 -23.73 90.15 -13.84
C ASP A 173 -24.49 90.82 -14.98
N PHE A 174 -25.07 90.03 -15.89
CA PHE A 174 -25.94 90.53 -16.94
C PHE A 174 -27.24 91.11 -16.37
N ALA A 175 -27.86 90.46 -15.39
CA ALA A 175 -29.04 90.98 -14.70
C ALA A 175 -28.73 92.28 -13.95
N LEU A 176 -27.58 92.38 -13.28
CA LEU A 176 -27.15 93.59 -12.57
C LEU A 176 -26.75 94.72 -13.52
N GLY A 177 -25.93 94.43 -14.53
CA GLY A 177 -25.45 95.39 -15.52
C GLY A 177 -26.55 95.87 -16.47
N ARG A 178 -27.51 95.01 -16.83
CA ARG A 178 -28.68 95.41 -17.61
C ARG A 178 -29.80 96.01 -16.77
N ALA A 179 -29.98 95.69 -15.50
CA ALA A 179 -30.92 96.45 -14.65
C ALA A 179 -30.54 97.94 -14.60
N LEU A 180 -29.25 98.26 -14.70
CA LEU A 180 -28.73 99.62 -14.85
C LEU A 180 -28.97 100.24 -16.24
N ILE A 181 -29.04 99.42 -17.30
CA ILE A 181 -29.23 99.85 -18.71
C ILE A 181 -30.69 99.66 -19.20
N ALA A 182 -31.58 99.10 -18.38
CA ALA A 182 -32.98 98.71 -18.68
C ALA A 182 -33.92 99.85 -19.09
N ARG A 183 -33.38 101.02 -19.43
CA ARG A 183 -34.11 102.10 -20.06
C ARG A 183 -34.04 102.07 -21.59
N GLU A 184 -33.33 101.13 -22.21
CA GLU A 184 -33.38 100.94 -23.67
C GLU A 184 -33.78 99.51 -24.10
N PRO A 185 -34.67 99.39 -25.12
CA PRO A 185 -35.21 98.11 -25.56
C PRO A 185 -34.14 97.24 -26.23
N PHE A 186 -34.22 95.93 -26.00
CA PHE A 186 -33.33 94.90 -26.53
C PHE A 186 -33.08 95.07 -28.05
N THR A 187 -31.92 95.60 -28.43
CA THR A 187 -31.49 95.69 -29.83
C THR A 187 -30.99 94.32 -30.32
N GLY A 188 -31.16 94.03 -31.62
CA GLY A 188 -30.83 92.73 -32.21
C GLY A 188 -29.38 92.27 -32.00
N LEU A 189 -28.43 93.20 -31.82
CA LEU A 189 -27.03 92.90 -31.53
C LEU A 189 -26.85 92.16 -30.19
N ALA A 190 -27.59 92.57 -29.15
CA ALA A 190 -27.49 91.92 -27.85
C ALA A 190 -28.18 90.56 -27.82
N ARG A 191 -29.18 90.34 -28.69
CA ARG A 191 -29.78 89.02 -28.90
C ARG A 191 -28.77 88.05 -29.51
N VAL A 192 -28.03 88.47 -30.53
CA VAL A 192 -26.98 87.64 -31.16
C VAL A 192 -25.87 87.30 -30.17
N GLN A 193 -25.47 88.23 -29.30
CA GLN A 193 -24.47 87.96 -28.26
C GLN A 193 -24.94 86.94 -27.21
N ILE A 194 -26.21 86.99 -26.80
CA ILE A 194 -26.78 85.96 -25.92
C ILE A 194 -26.85 84.61 -26.64
N GLU A 195 -27.31 84.59 -27.89
CA GLU A 195 -27.39 83.35 -28.68
C GLU A 195 -26.00 82.70 -28.88
N ALA A 196 -24.95 83.50 -29.11
CA ALA A 196 -23.56 83.03 -29.18
C ALA A 196 -23.06 82.46 -27.83
N ALA A 197 -23.30 83.17 -26.73
CA ALA A 197 -22.91 82.68 -25.40
C ALA A 197 -23.66 81.38 -25.02
N VAL A 198 -24.95 81.27 -25.36
CA VAL A 198 -25.73 80.04 -25.16
C VAL A 198 -25.19 78.89 -26.01
N ALA A 199 -24.76 79.15 -27.24
CA ALA A 199 -24.13 78.14 -28.09
C ALA A 199 -22.80 77.67 -27.50
N ASP A 200 -21.90 78.58 -27.11
CA ASP A 200 -20.60 78.25 -26.53
C ASP A 200 -20.74 77.40 -25.25
N TYR A 201 -21.68 77.75 -24.36
CA TYR A 201 -21.93 76.97 -23.16
C TYR A 201 -22.61 75.64 -23.43
N LYS A 202 -23.51 75.58 -24.42
CA LYS A 202 -24.12 74.32 -24.84
C LYS A 202 -23.04 73.36 -25.35
N ASP A 203 -22.08 73.85 -26.12
CA ASP A 203 -20.97 73.03 -26.63
C ASP A 203 -20.08 72.55 -25.47
N GLN A 204 -19.73 73.42 -24.51
CA GLN A 204 -18.99 73.02 -23.29
C GLN A 204 -19.74 72.00 -22.42
N LEU A 205 -21.06 72.13 -22.30
CA LEU A 205 -21.89 71.17 -21.57
C LEU A 205 -21.95 69.82 -22.28
N VAL A 206 -22.07 69.81 -23.61
CA VAL A 206 -22.10 68.57 -24.40
C VAL A 206 -20.75 67.83 -24.32
N ASP A 207 -19.63 68.56 -24.39
CA ASP A 207 -18.28 67.96 -24.33
C ASP A 207 -17.94 67.37 -22.95
N GLU A 208 -18.56 67.86 -21.87
CA GLU A 208 -18.26 67.43 -20.49
C GLU A 208 -19.32 66.47 -19.90
N VAL A 209 -20.43 66.21 -20.60
CA VAL A 209 -21.38 65.16 -20.21
C VAL A 209 -20.72 63.80 -20.38
N ALA A 210 -20.70 63.03 -19.29
CA ALA A 210 -20.20 61.66 -19.32
C ALA A 210 -21.04 60.81 -20.30
N GLU A 211 -20.39 60.21 -21.29
CA GLU A 211 -21.00 59.15 -22.09
C GLU A 211 -21.38 57.97 -21.18
N PRO A 212 -22.55 57.34 -21.36
CA PRO A 212 -22.91 56.17 -20.58
C PRO A 212 -21.94 55.03 -20.92
N ASP A 213 -21.32 54.46 -19.89
CA ASP A 213 -20.49 53.28 -20.08
C ASP A 213 -21.38 52.09 -20.48
N ALA A 214 -20.87 51.17 -21.30
CA ALA A 214 -21.61 50.00 -21.77
C ALA A 214 -22.20 49.13 -20.63
N VAL A 215 -21.66 49.24 -19.42
CA VAL A 215 -22.17 48.58 -18.21
C VAL A 215 -23.43 49.27 -17.66
N ASP A 216 -23.51 50.61 -17.75
CA ASP A 216 -24.72 51.37 -17.43
C ASP A 216 -25.80 51.18 -18.50
N GLU A 217 -25.41 51.00 -19.77
CA GLU A 217 -26.31 50.64 -20.88
C GLU A 217 -26.87 49.22 -20.66
N ALA A 218 -26.03 48.25 -20.34
CA ALA A 218 -26.43 46.87 -20.08
C ALA A 218 -27.27 46.70 -18.79
N ASN A 219 -27.02 47.49 -17.74
CA ASN A 219 -27.90 47.53 -16.55
C ASN A 219 -29.23 48.23 -16.82
N ARG A 220 -29.26 49.21 -17.73
CA ARG A 220 -30.50 49.85 -18.18
C ARG A 220 -31.36 48.92 -19.03
N GLU A 221 -30.74 48.11 -19.87
CA GLU A 221 -31.42 47.12 -20.72
C GLU A 221 -31.77 45.81 -19.97
N GLY A 222 -30.91 45.38 -19.04
CA GLY A 222 -31.10 44.15 -18.24
C GLY A 222 -32.12 44.28 -17.10
N ALA A 223 -32.41 45.50 -16.63
CA ALA A 223 -33.41 45.73 -15.59
C ALA A 223 -34.87 45.72 -16.10
N THR A 224 -35.09 45.48 -17.39
CA THR A 224 -36.44 45.43 -17.97
C THR A 224 -36.85 43.99 -18.29
N THR A 225 -37.95 43.58 -17.66
CA THR A 225 -38.80 42.38 -17.86
C THR A 225 -38.33 41.01 -17.36
N ALA A 226 -37.09 40.57 -17.55
CA ALA A 226 -36.73 39.17 -17.24
C ALA A 226 -36.58 38.86 -15.72
N ASP A 227 -36.02 39.78 -14.94
CA ASP A 227 -35.77 39.54 -13.51
C ASP A 227 -37.03 39.76 -12.63
N ILE A 228 -38.00 40.54 -13.11
CA ILE A 228 -39.30 40.74 -12.43
C ILE A 228 -40.18 39.49 -12.61
N GLU A 229 -40.19 38.89 -13.80
CA GLU A 229 -40.98 37.67 -14.08
C GLU A 229 -40.44 36.46 -13.31
N LYS A 230 -39.11 36.33 -13.19
CA LYS A 230 -38.47 35.29 -12.38
C LYS A 230 -38.69 35.45 -10.88
N ALA A 231 -38.77 36.69 -10.38
CA ALA A 231 -39.07 36.98 -8.98
C ALA A 231 -40.57 36.75 -8.65
N GLU A 232 -41.49 37.03 -9.58
CA GLU A 232 -42.92 36.72 -9.41
C GLU A 232 -43.21 35.21 -9.49
N GLU A 233 -42.48 34.45 -10.31
CA GLU A 233 -42.66 32.99 -10.43
C GLU A 233 -42.09 32.23 -9.21
N ALA A 234 -40.98 32.72 -8.64
CA ALA A 234 -40.43 32.23 -7.37
C ALA A 234 -41.35 32.55 -6.18
N ALA A 235 -42.03 33.71 -6.17
CA ALA A 235 -42.96 34.08 -5.11
C ALA A 235 -44.30 33.29 -5.14
N LYS A 236 -44.70 32.74 -6.30
CA LYS A 236 -45.90 31.89 -6.42
C LYS A 236 -45.66 30.42 -6.08
N THR A 237 -44.42 29.94 -6.16
CA THR A 237 -44.07 28.54 -5.86
C THR A 237 -43.77 28.28 -4.39
N GLU A 238 -43.63 29.32 -3.57
CA GLU A 238 -43.40 29.23 -2.11
C GLU A 238 -44.69 29.39 -1.26
N SER A 239 -45.87 29.52 -1.91
CA SER A 239 -47.17 29.75 -1.26
C SER A 239 -48.21 28.62 -1.45
N ASP A 240 -47.83 27.48 -2.05
CA ASP A 240 -48.62 26.24 -2.11
C ASP A 240 -47.88 25.10 -1.39
#